data_AF-A0A838RMU2-F1
#
_entry.id   AF-A0A838RMU2-F1
#
_cell.length_a   1.000
_cell.length_b   1.000
_cell.length_c   1.000
_cell.angle_alpha   90.00
_cell.angle_beta   90.00
_cell.angle_gamma   90.00
#
_symmetry.space_group_name_H-M   'P 1'
#
loop_
_entity.id
_entity.type
_entity.pdbx_description
1 polymer ?
#
loop_
_entity_poly.entity_id
_entity_poly.type
_entity_poly.pdbx_seq_one_letter_code
_entity_poly.pdbx_strand_id
1 'polypeptide(L)'
;ATALRYIPSFARQIEQIQEAQAARGWDATRRQVLKRLQSLSPLFVALLIHVFRSVDTLTMAMLARGVGRATPRTVRHPLHMAARDWGALVFGLLVTLLWLLVVA
;
A
#
# COMPACT_ATOMS: atom_id res chain seq x y z
N ALA A 1 5.97 4.72 2.79
CA ALA A 1 6.59 3.76 1.85
C ALA A 1 6.42 2.29 2.26
N THR A 2 6.26 1.96 3.54
CA THR A 2 6.10 0.56 3.99
C THR A 2 4.85 -0.11 3.42
N ALA A 3 3.70 0.58 3.41
CA ALA A 3 2.42 0.02 2.94
C ALA A 3 2.43 -0.50 1.50
N LEU A 4 3.07 0.22 0.57
CA LEU A 4 3.12 -0.17 -0.85
C LEU A 4 3.78 -1.53 -1.07
N ARG A 5 4.79 -1.87 -0.26
CA ARG A 5 5.46 -3.18 -0.32
C ARG A 5 4.57 -4.32 0.16
N TYR A 6 3.59 -4.03 1.03
CA TYR A 6 2.71 -5.07 1.59
C TYR A 6 1.53 -5.41 0.68
N ILE A 7 1.15 -4.55 -0.27
CA ILE A 7 0.06 -4.82 -1.24
C ILE A 7 0.19 -6.21 -1.90
N PRO A 8 1.32 -6.58 -2.53
CA PRO A 8 1.45 -7.89 -3.15
C PRO A 8 1.41 -9.04 -2.14
N SER A 9 1.84 -8.83 -0.89
CA SER A 9 1.73 -9.85 0.15
C SER A 9 0.30 -10.03 0.65
N PHE A 10 -0.48 -8.96 0.75
CA PHE A 10 -1.88 -9.00 1.15
C PHE A 10 -2.74 -9.66 0.08
N ALA A 11 -2.48 -9.39 -1.20
CA ALA A 11 -3.17 -10.06 -2.31
C ALA A 11 -3.05 -11.59 -2.20
N ARG A 12 -1.81 -12.10 -2.02
CA ARG A 12 -1.57 -13.53 -1.84
C ARG A 12 -2.21 -14.10 -0.58
N GLN A 13 -2.24 -13.35 0.52
CA GLN A 13 -2.91 -13.80 1.75
C GLN A 13 -4.42 -13.89 1.56
N ILE A 14 -5.00 -12.92 0.85
CA ILE A 14 -6.42 -12.94 0.52
C ILE A 14 -6.74 -14.17 -0.34
N GLU A 15 -5.94 -14.48 -1.36
CA GLU A 15 -6.09 -15.69 -2.19
C GLU A 15 -6.04 -16.98 -1.34
N GLN A 16 -5.02 -17.12 -0.48
CA GLN A 16 -4.90 -18.27 0.42
C GLN A 16 -6.09 -18.41 1.38
N ILE A 17 -6.59 -17.29 1.92
CA ILE A 17 -7.77 -17.29 2.78
C ILE A 17 -9.01 -17.68 1.96
N GLN A 18 -9.17 -17.20 0.74
CA GLN A 18 -10.29 -17.56 -0.13
C GLN A 18 -10.30 -19.06 -0.43
N GLU A 19 -9.16 -19.64 -0.79
CA GLU A 19 -9.03 -21.08 -1.03
C GLU A 19 -9.37 -21.90 0.22
N ALA A 20 -8.85 -21.49 1.39
CA ALA A 20 -9.12 -22.16 2.65
C ALA A 20 -10.60 -22.06 3.08
N GLN A 21 -11.25 -20.93 2.84
CA GLN A 21 -12.67 -20.75 3.13
C GLN A 21 -13.54 -21.52 2.12
N ALA A 22 -13.17 -21.53 0.83
CA ALA A 22 -13.86 -22.32 -0.19
C ALA A 22 -13.85 -23.81 0.16
N ALA A 23 -12.73 -24.34 0.64
CA ALA A 23 -12.63 -25.70 1.15
C ALA A 23 -13.55 -25.98 2.37
N ARG A 24 -13.93 -24.95 3.13
CA ARG A 24 -14.88 -25.01 4.24
C ARG A 24 -16.33 -24.77 3.81
N GLY A 25 -16.61 -24.75 2.51
CA GLY A 25 -17.95 -24.54 1.96
C GLY A 25 -18.37 -23.07 1.88
N TRP A 26 -17.42 -22.13 1.94
CA TRP A 26 -17.70 -20.73 1.70
C TRP A 26 -17.98 -20.50 0.20
N ASP A 27 -19.20 -20.07 -0.10
CA ASP A 27 -19.62 -19.73 -1.47
C ASP A 27 -19.73 -18.21 -1.63
N ALA A 28 -18.88 -17.66 -2.52
CA ALA A 28 -18.84 -16.25 -2.88
C ALA A 28 -19.96 -15.84 -3.86
N THR A 29 -20.73 -16.80 -4.39
CA THR A 29 -21.65 -16.65 -5.53
C THR A 29 -23.08 -16.25 -5.12
N ARG A 30 -23.26 -15.64 -3.94
CA ARG A 30 -24.59 -15.18 -3.51
C ARG A 30 -25.09 -14.01 -4.36
N ARG A 31 -26.27 -14.15 -4.99
CA ARG A 31 -26.89 -13.14 -5.87
C ARG A 31 -27.34 -11.85 -5.18
N GLN A 32 -27.63 -11.88 -3.88
CA GLN A 32 -28.08 -10.68 -3.15
C GLN A 32 -26.89 -9.93 -2.55
N VAL A 33 -26.76 -8.64 -2.87
CA VAL A 33 -25.65 -7.77 -2.43
C VAL A 33 -25.48 -7.77 -0.90
N LEU A 34 -26.58 -7.67 -0.13
CA LEU A 34 -26.52 -7.75 1.34
C LEU A 34 -25.97 -9.09 1.84
N LYS A 35 -26.44 -10.21 1.27
CA LYS A 35 -25.98 -11.55 1.67
C LYS A 35 -24.52 -11.80 1.26
N ARG A 36 -24.07 -11.16 0.18
CA ARG A 36 -22.67 -11.18 -0.26
C ARG A 36 -21.76 -10.36 0.67
N LEU A 37 -22.22 -9.20 1.14
CA LEU A 37 -21.46 -8.43 2.14
C LEU A 37 -21.32 -9.20 3.46
N GLN A 38 -22.40 -9.84 3.92
CA GLN A 38 -22.36 -10.69 5.11
C GLN A 38 -21.44 -11.90 4.94
N SER A 39 -21.38 -12.50 3.74
CA SER A 39 -20.47 -13.63 3.49
C SER A 39 -18.99 -13.23 3.45
N LEU A 40 -18.65 -11.94 3.31
CA LEU A 40 -17.26 -11.48 3.39
C LEU A 40 -16.73 -11.40 4.83
N SER A 41 -17.60 -11.44 5.85
CA SER A 41 -17.20 -11.35 7.27
C SER A 41 -16.10 -12.35 7.69
N PRO A 42 -16.16 -13.67 7.41
CA PRO A 42 -15.10 -14.60 7.79
C PRO A 42 -13.76 -14.29 7.12
N LEU A 43 -13.77 -13.81 5.88
CA LEU A 43 -12.56 -13.43 5.15
C LEU A 43 -11.92 -12.18 5.76
N PHE A 44 -12.74 -11.17 6.09
CA PHE A 44 -12.28 -9.96 6.79
C PHE A 44 -11.68 -10.27 8.16
N VAL A 45 -12.37 -11.09 8.97
CA VAL A 45 -11.89 -11.45 10.31
C VAL A 45 -10.57 -12.22 10.22
N ALA A 46 -10.47 -13.20 9.31
CA ALA A 46 -9.24 -13.97 9.11
C ALA A 46 -8.07 -13.08 8.69
N LEU A 47 -8.30 -12.16 7.74
CA LEU A 47 -7.28 -11.22 7.28
C LEU A 47 -6.83 -10.28 8.41
N LEU A 48 -7.76 -9.75 9.20
CA LEU A 48 -7.44 -8.87 10.33
C LEU A 48 -6.56 -9.56 11.38
N ILE A 49 -6.92 -10.80 11.76
CA ILE A 49 -6.12 -11.59 12.72
C ILE A 49 -4.70 -11.78 12.19
N HIS A 50 -4.56 -12.10 10.90
CA HIS A 50 -3.25 -12.25 10.26
C HIS A 50 -2.45 -10.95 10.25
N VAL A 51 -3.09 -9.83 9.89
CA VAL A 51 -2.45 -8.51 9.89
C VAL A 51 -1.92 -8.16 11.27
N PHE A 52 -2.73 -8.28 12.33
CA PHE A 52 -2.28 -7.94 13.69
C PHE A 52 -1.07 -8.78 14.13
N ARG A 53 -1.11 -10.10 13.93
CA ARG A 53 0.03 -10.98 14.23
C ARG A 53 1.30 -10.59 13.45
N SER A 54 1.14 -10.22 12.19
CA SER A 54 2.26 -9.80 11.35
C SER A 54 2.85 -8.46 11.78
N VAL A 55 2.00 -7.53 12.26
CA VAL A 55 2.42 -6.22 12.75
C VAL A 55 3.23 -6.37 14.04
N ASP A 56 2.83 -7.23 14.96
CA ASP A 56 3.60 -7.49 16.18
C ASP A 56 4.99 -8.02 15.86
N THR A 57 5.06 -9.02 14.98
CA THR A 57 6.32 -9.62 14.53
C THR A 57 7.21 -8.58 13.83
N LEU A 58 6.62 -7.75 12.96
CA LEU A 58 7.32 -6.68 12.26
C LEU A 58 7.86 -5.63 13.22
N THR A 59 7.06 -5.26 14.22
CA THR A 59 7.41 -4.26 15.23
C THR A 59 8.59 -4.74 16.06
N MET A 60 8.56 -5.99 16.52
CA MET A 60 9.68 -6.58 17.26
C MET A 60 10.95 -6.64 16.40
N ALA A 61 10.84 -7.00 15.12
CA ALA A 61 11.97 -6.98 14.20
C ALA A 61 12.52 -5.56 13.96
N MET A 62 11.65 -4.56 13.90
CA MET A 62 12.05 -3.15 13.78
C MET A 62 12.79 -2.67 15.04
N LEU A 63 12.27 -2.99 16.21
CA LEU A 63 12.89 -2.64 17.50
C LEU A 63 14.26 -3.32 17.66
N ALA A 64 14.37 -4.61 17.29
CA ALA A 64 15.64 -5.33 17.31
C ALA A 64 16.70 -4.72 16.38
N ARG A 65 16.28 -4.08 15.28
CA ARG A 65 17.18 -3.34 14.36
C ARG A 65 17.45 -1.90 14.81
N GLY A 66 16.94 -1.47 15.96
CA GLY A 66 17.10 -0.11 16.48
C GLY A 66 16.24 0.95 15.78
N VAL A 67 15.21 0.53 15.02
CA VAL A 67 14.24 1.46 14.41
C VAL A 67 13.37 2.06 15.51
N GLY A 68 13.28 3.39 15.57
CA GLY A 68 12.51 4.11 16.60
C GLY A 68 13.37 4.88 17.60
N ARG A 69 14.71 4.79 17.50
CA ARG A 69 15.62 5.63 18.29
C ARG A 69 15.48 7.13 17.92
N ALA A 70 15.68 8.01 18.90
CA ALA A 70 15.63 9.47 18.75
C ALA A 70 16.80 10.08 17.93
N THR A 71 17.63 9.26 17.31
CA THR A 71 18.74 9.70 16.44
C THR A 71 18.23 10.16 15.08
N PRO A 72 18.90 11.14 14.43
CA PRO A 72 18.54 11.54 13.07
C PRO A 72 18.59 10.33 12.12
N ARG A 73 17.53 10.17 11.31
CA ARG A 73 17.43 9.04 10.38
C ARG A 73 18.26 9.32 9.12
N THR A 74 19.07 8.34 8.73
CA THR A 74 19.78 8.35 7.44
C THR A 74 18.87 7.84 6.33
N VAL A 75 18.84 8.51 5.17
CA VAL A 75 18.07 8.09 3.99
C VAL A 75 18.94 7.23 3.09
N ARG A 76 18.54 5.97 2.84
CA ARG A 76 19.32 5.04 1.99
C ARG A 76 19.23 5.37 0.50
N HIS A 77 18.12 5.93 0.05
CA HIS A 77 17.86 6.29 -1.35
C HIS A 77 17.51 7.78 -1.42
N PRO A 78 18.51 8.67 -1.38
CA PRO A 78 18.26 10.08 -1.60
C PRO A 78 17.76 10.29 -3.04
N LEU A 79 16.75 11.16 -3.22
CA LEU A 79 16.34 11.60 -4.55
C LEU A 79 17.29 12.73 -4.99
N HIS A 80 17.93 12.55 -6.13
CA HIS A 80 18.72 13.58 -6.80
C HIS A 80 18.02 13.97 -8.11
N MET A 81 17.95 15.28 -8.39
CA MET A 81 17.40 15.75 -9.66
C MET A 81 18.35 15.41 -10.80
N ALA A 82 17.83 14.73 -11.81
CA ALA A 82 18.53 14.51 -13.06
C ALA A 82 18.41 15.75 -13.96
N ALA A 83 19.30 15.87 -14.95
CA ALA A 83 19.23 16.94 -15.95
C ALA A 83 17.88 16.97 -16.70
N ARG A 84 17.25 15.79 -16.87
CA ARG A 84 15.90 15.68 -17.46
C ARG A 84 14.83 16.30 -16.58
N ASP A 85 14.96 16.23 -15.26
CA ASP A 85 13.99 16.80 -14.31
C ASP A 85 14.07 18.33 -14.35
N TRP A 86 15.29 18.88 -14.46
CA TRP A 86 15.51 20.29 -14.72
C TRP A 86 14.93 20.74 -16.06
N GLY A 87 15.14 19.96 -17.13
CA GLY A 87 14.55 20.24 -18.45
C GLY A 87 13.02 20.27 -18.42
N ALA A 88 12.40 19.31 -17.72
CA ALA A 88 10.94 19.26 -17.55
C ALA A 88 10.41 20.46 -16.74
N LEU A 89 11.13 20.90 -15.71
CA LEU A 89 10.78 22.09 -14.91
C LEU A 89 10.83 23.37 -15.76
N VAL A 90 11.91 23.58 -16.52
CA VAL A 90 12.05 24.76 -17.39
C VAL A 90 10.98 24.75 -18.48
N PHE A 91 10.73 23.61 -19.11
CA PHE A 91 9.68 23.49 -20.12
C PHE A 91 8.30 23.80 -19.54
N GLY A 92 7.97 23.24 -18.37
CA GLY A 92 6.72 23.52 -17.67
C GLY A 92 6.55 25.02 -17.37
N LEU A 93 7.61 25.68 -16.88
CA LEU A 93 7.61 27.11 -16.60
C LEU A 93 7.37 27.95 -17.87
N LEU A 94 8.03 27.61 -18.98
CA LEU A 94 7.85 28.32 -20.25
C LEU A 94 6.42 28.20 -20.77
N VAL A 95 5.81 27.01 -20.66
CA VAL A 95 4.42 26.77 -21.08
C VAL A 95 3.44 27.57 -20.22
N THR A 96 3.62 27.58 -18.90
CA THR A 96 2.71 28.35 -18.02
C THR A 96 2.85 29.85 -18.25
N LEU A 97 4.07 30.34 -18.48
CA LEU A 97 4.31 31.76 -18.75
C LEU A 97 3.76 32.18 -20.12
N LEU A 98 3.90 31.34 -21.14
CA LEU A 98 3.28 31.55 -22.45
C LEU A 98 1.75 31.58 -22.34
N TRP A 99 1.16 30.65 -21.58
CA TRP A 99 -0.28 30.61 -21.37
C TRP A 99 -0.80 31.87 -20.67
N LEU A 100 -0.12 32.32 -19.61
CA LEU A 100 -0.47 33.56 -18.92
C LEU A 100 -0.36 34.78 -19.82
N LEU A 101 0.64 34.84 -20.71
CA LEU A 101 0.82 35.94 -21.66
C LEU A 101 -0.25 35.97 -22.76
N VAL A 102 -0.82 34.81 -23.11
CA VAL A 102 -1.93 34.71 -24.08
C VAL A 102 -3.28 35.06 -23.44
N VAL A 103 -3.44 34.81 -22.14
CA VAL A 103 -4.68 35.05 -21.38
C VAL A 103 -4.76 36.47 -20.81
N ALA A 104 -3.63 37.07 -20.45
CA ALA A 104 -3.52 38.46 -20.00
C ALA A 104 -3.61 39.45 -21.16
#